data_AF-A0AAE3UEV2-F1
#
_entry.id   AF-A0AAE3UEV2-F1
#
_cell.length_a   1.000
_cell.length_b   1.000
_cell.length_c   1.000
_cell.angle_alpha   90.00
_cell.angle_beta   90.00
_cell.angle_gamma   90.00
#
_symmetry.space_group_name_H-M   'P 1'
#
loop_
_entity.id
_entity.type
_entity.pdbx_description
1 polymer ?
#
loop_
_entity_poly.entity_id
_entity_poly.type
_entity_poly.pdbx_seq_one_letter_code
_entity_poly.pdbx_strand_id
1 'polypeptide(L)'
;MLKGKEWQVLIGIVIFDLLTKIVAACYLPYQEDVFVIGNKISLYLTYNDGPTGAQAEALLNRESNPNLVIILSSVNALIWLSYFLFIRKKALKMIYKVLIGIAVFFMGAFLIGIAQLLLANVFISSWYAAIVAKIVALLLYGTFFSLARNQWIRYFLILILACGIGNLLSLFYPPFNVIDFINVKGSYELLRIGVFNFADLSFDIGVIGIIASWISMLIHKVRYTYVQSN
;
A
#
# COMPACT_ATOMS: atom_id res chain seq x y z
N MET A 1 -13.40 -14.91 4.05
CA MET A 1 -13.68 -15.36 2.67
C MET A 1 -14.34 -14.22 1.92
N LEU A 2 -13.91 -13.95 0.68
CA LEU A 2 -14.54 -12.97 -0.21
C LEU A 2 -15.92 -13.50 -0.64
N LYS A 3 -16.95 -12.64 -0.64
CA LYS A 3 -18.27 -12.94 -1.22
C LYS A 3 -18.19 -12.82 -2.75
N GLY A 4 -19.11 -13.46 -3.48
CA GLY A 4 -19.08 -13.48 -4.94
C GLY A 4 -18.91 -12.10 -5.61
N LYS A 5 -19.64 -11.08 -5.13
CA LYS A 5 -19.53 -9.70 -5.63
C LYS A 5 -18.18 -9.03 -5.31
N GLU A 6 -17.59 -9.36 -4.16
CA GLU A 6 -16.31 -8.78 -3.74
C GLU A 6 -15.16 -9.27 -4.64
N TRP A 7 -15.18 -10.55 -5.04
CA TRP A 7 -14.26 -11.10 -6.03
C TRP A 7 -14.37 -10.41 -7.39
N GLN A 8 -15.60 -10.17 -7.85
CA GLN A 8 -15.85 -9.51 -9.13
C GLN A 8 -15.27 -8.09 -9.14
N VAL A 9 -15.42 -7.34 -8.05
CA VAL A 9 -14.83 -5.99 -7.92
C VAL A 9 -13.30 -6.08 -7.93
N LEU A 10 -12.70 -6.96 -7.13
CA LEU A 10 -11.25 -7.13 -7.08
C LEU A 10 -10.67 -7.48 -8.45
N ILE A 11 -11.23 -8.52 -9.10
CA ILE A 11 -10.77 -9.00 -10.41
C ILE A 11 -10.99 -7.92 -11.47
N GLY A 12 -12.14 -7.23 -11.45
CA GLY A 12 -12.45 -6.17 -12.40
C GLY A 12 -11.42 -5.04 -12.36
N ILE A 13 -11.04 -4.58 -11.17
CA ILE A 13 -10.03 -3.52 -11.01
C ILE A 13 -8.66 -4.00 -11.47
N VAL A 14 -8.24 -5.22 -11.08
CA VAL A 14 -6.94 -5.78 -11.47
C VAL A 14 -6.84 -5.96 -12.98
N ILE A 15 -7.88 -6.49 -13.64
CA ILE A 15 -7.91 -6.64 -15.09
C ILE A 15 -7.89 -5.27 -15.77
N PHE A 16 -8.67 -4.30 -15.27
CA PHE A 16 -8.69 -2.96 -15.83
C PHE A 16 -7.30 -2.30 -15.75
N ASP A 17 -6.64 -2.32 -14.59
CA ASP A 17 -5.28 -1.81 -14.41
C ASP A 17 -4.29 -2.51 -15.37
N LEU A 18 -4.31 -3.84 -15.42
CA LEU A 18 -3.44 -4.62 -16.30
C LEU A 18 -3.62 -4.24 -17.78
N LEU A 19 -4.86 -4.18 -18.27
CA LEU A 19 -5.14 -3.83 -19.66
C LEU A 19 -4.69 -2.40 -19.98
N THR A 20 -4.94 -1.45 -19.09
CA THR A 20 -4.52 -0.06 -19.29
C THR A 20 -3.00 0.10 -19.30
N LYS A 21 -2.27 -0.66 -18.48
CA LYS A 21 -0.79 -0.71 -18.51
C LYS A 21 -0.25 -1.28 -19.81
N ILE A 22 -0.85 -2.38 -20.30
CA ILE A 22 -0.48 -2.97 -21.59
C ILE A 22 -0.71 -1.96 -22.72
N VAL A 23 -1.88 -1.31 -22.75
CA VAL A 23 -2.19 -0.27 -23.75
C VAL A 23 -1.20 0.89 -23.66
N ALA A 24 -0.91 1.38 -22.45
CA ALA A 24 0.06 2.44 -22.23
C ALA A 24 1.45 2.05 -22.78
N ALA A 25 1.95 0.86 -22.44
CA ALA A 25 3.25 0.37 -22.89
C ALA A 25 3.34 0.15 -24.40
N CYS A 26 2.22 -0.18 -25.07
CA CYS A 26 2.20 -0.41 -26.51
C CYS A 26 2.06 0.88 -27.34
N TYR A 27 1.35 1.89 -26.82
CA TYR A 27 0.90 3.03 -27.63
C TYR A 27 1.44 4.40 -27.18
N LEU A 28 1.89 4.55 -25.93
CA LEU A 28 2.42 5.83 -25.47
C LEU A 28 3.92 5.95 -25.76
N PRO A 29 4.39 7.12 -26.22
CA PRO A 29 5.81 7.40 -26.31
C PRO A 29 6.44 7.43 -24.91
N TYR A 30 7.62 6.82 -24.78
CA TYR A 30 8.33 6.75 -23.50
C TYR A 30 8.83 8.15 -23.09
N GLN A 31 8.47 8.58 -21.88
CA GLN A 31 8.86 9.87 -21.30
C GLN A 31 8.48 11.10 -22.14
N GLU A 32 7.37 11.02 -22.87
CA GLU A 32 6.80 12.15 -23.61
C GLU A 32 5.34 12.39 -23.18
N ASP A 33 4.95 13.66 -23.06
CA ASP A 33 3.59 14.05 -22.68
C ASP A 33 2.62 13.93 -23.87
N VAL A 34 1.57 13.13 -23.69
CA VAL A 34 0.40 13.08 -24.57
C VAL A 34 -0.79 13.74 -23.87
N PHE A 35 -1.08 14.98 -24.21
CA PHE A 35 -2.14 15.78 -23.56
C PHE A 35 -3.55 15.23 -23.86
N VAL A 36 -4.33 14.95 -22.81
CA VAL A 36 -5.72 14.43 -22.93
C VAL A 36 -6.74 15.51 -22.59
N ILE A 37 -6.56 16.22 -21.48
CA ILE A 37 -7.47 17.28 -21.02
C ILE A 37 -6.71 18.60 -20.92
N GLY A 38 -6.67 19.34 -22.03
CA GLY A 38 -5.88 20.56 -22.15
C GLY A 38 -4.44 20.33 -21.69
N ASN A 39 -3.90 21.25 -20.89
CA ASN A 39 -2.59 21.11 -20.27
C ASN A 39 -2.65 20.60 -18.82
N LYS A 40 -3.78 20.05 -18.37
CA LYS A 40 -4.00 19.64 -16.97
C LYS A 40 -3.74 18.15 -16.75
N ILE A 41 -4.15 17.32 -17.69
CA ILE A 41 -3.96 15.86 -17.63
C ILE A 41 -3.26 15.43 -18.91
N SER A 42 -2.10 14.79 -18.76
CA SER A 42 -1.37 14.12 -19.84
C SER A 42 -1.21 12.63 -19.51
N LEU A 43 -1.07 11.83 -20.57
CA LEU A 43 -0.54 10.49 -20.46
C LEU A 43 0.97 10.58 -20.67
N TYR A 44 1.75 10.05 -19.73
CA TYR A 44 3.20 10.12 -19.73
C TYR A 44 3.75 8.76 -19.33
N LEU A 45 4.25 7.98 -20.28
CA LEU A 45 4.71 6.63 -19.99
C LEU A 45 6.06 6.65 -19.27
N THR A 46 6.10 6.05 -18.09
CA THR A 46 7.34 5.81 -17.34
C THR A 46 7.33 4.43 -16.70
N TYR A 47 8.52 3.88 -16.49
CA TYR A 47 8.73 2.62 -15.81
C TYR A 47 9.37 2.89 -14.47
N ASN A 48 8.70 2.45 -13.41
CA ASN A 48 9.16 2.64 -12.05
C ASN A 48 9.93 1.39 -11.60
N ASP A 49 11.24 1.56 -11.49
CA ASP A 49 12.19 0.56 -10.96
C ASP A 49 12.16 0.47 -9.43
N GLY A 50 11.47 1.42 -8.81
CA GLY A 50 11.30 1.56 -7.39
C GLY A 50 10.53 0.41 -6.76
N PRO A 51 11.03 -0.14 -5.65
CA PRO A 51 10.24 -1.06 -4.83
C PRO A 51 9.00 -0.39 -4.20
N THR A 52 9.01 0.94 -4.12
CA THR A 52 8.00 1.78 -3.48
C THR A 52 7.58 2.94 -4.39
N GLY A 53 6.46 3.61 -4.08
CA GLY A 53 6.07 4.83 -4.79
C GLY A 53 7.02 6.00 -4.54
N ALA A 54 6.95 7.04 -5.39
CA ALA A 54 7.88 8.19 -5.39
C ALA A 54 8.04 8.89 -4.02
N GLN A 55 6.99 8.91 -3.19
CA GLN A 55 7.06 9.49 -1.84
C GLN A 55 7.97 8.70 -0.90
N ALA A 56 7.90 7.36 -0.96
CA ALA A 56 8.74 6.49 -0.16
C ALA A 56 10.19 6.50 -0.66
N GLU A 57 10.40 6.60 -1.98
CA GLU A 57 11.74 6.82 -2.53
C GLU A 57 12.38 8.11 -2.01
N ALA A 58 11.63 9.21 -1.94
CA ALA A 58 12.13 10.46 -1.39
C ALA A 58 12.59 10.36 0.08
N LEU A 59 11.97 9.48 0.88
CA LEU A 59 12.40 9.19 2.24
C LEU A 59 13.63 8.27 2.27
N LEU A 60 13.67 7.29 1.36
CA LEU A 60 14.71 6.27 1.29
C LEU A 60 16.00 6.75 0.62
N ASN A 61 15.97 7.82 -0.17
CA ASN A 61 17.15 8.40 -0.83
C ASN A 61 18.20 8.93 0.17
N ARG A 62 17.89 8.96 1.47
CA ARG A 62 18.83 9.30 2.54
C ARG A 62 19.59 8.09 3.08
N GLU A 63 19.14 6.89 2.75
CA GLU A 63 19.70 5.64 3.24
C GLU A 63 20.77 5.12 2.27
N SER A 64 21.86 4.58 2.81
CA SER A 64 22.93 3.98 2.00
C SER A 64 22.50 2.71 1.27
N ASN A 65 21.49 2.01 1.79
CA ASN A 65 20.94 0.78 1.23
C ASN A 65 19.41 0.77 1.34
N PRO A 66 18.70 1.47 0.45
CA PRO A 66 17.24 1.66 0.55
C PRO A 66 16.47 0.33 0.42
N ASN A 67 16.97 -0.60 -0.41
CA ASN A 67 16.34 -1.91 -0.60
C ASN A 67 16.39 -2.77 0.67
N LEU A 68 17.51 -2.72 1.42
CA LEU A 68 17.60 -3.37 2.73
C LEU A 68 16.59 -2.81 3.72
N VAL A 69 16.44 -1.48 3.78
CA VAL A 69 15.47 -0.82 4.67
C VAL A 69 14.03 -1.29 4.38
N ILE A 70 13.69 -1.48 3.10
CA ILE A 70 12.38 -2.00 2.70
C ILE A 70 12.19 -3.46 3.15
N ILE A 71 13.20 -4.31 2.98
CA ILE A 71 13.13 -5.70 3.45
C ILE A 71 12.96 -5.74 4.97
N LEU A 72 13.75 -4.97 5.72
CA LEU A 72 13.65 -4.91 7.18
C LEU A 72 12.30 -4.35 7.64
N SER A 73 11.77 -3.34 6.95
CA SER A 73 10.42 -2.81 7.21
C SER A 73 9.33 -3.85 6.95
N SER A 74 9.51 -4.68 5.90
CA SER A 74 8.61 -5.78 5.57
C SER A 74 8.64 -6.86 6.66
N VAL A 75 9.83 -7.22 7.17
CA VAL A 75 9.98 -8.14 8.31
C VAL A 75 9.29 -7.57 9.56
N ASN A 76 9.49 -6.28 9.86
CA ASN A 76 8.81 -5.62 10.97
C ASN A 76 7.29 -5.73 10.87
N ALA A 77 6.74 -5.44 9.68
CA ALA A 77 5.30 -5.53 9.43
C ALA A 77 4.75 -6.95 9.69
N LEU A 78 5.51 -7.99 9.35
CA LEU A 78 5.13 -9.39 9.64
C LEU A 78 5.18 -9.72 11.14
N ILE A 79 6.17 -9.20 11.87
CA ILE A 79 6.23 -9.32 13.34
C ILE A 79 4.99 -8.67 13.97
N TRP A 80 4.64 -7.46 13.52
CA TRP A 80 3.45 -6.74 13.96
C TRP A 80 2.15 -7.48 13.68
N LEU A 81 2.03 -8.00 12.46
CA LEU A 81 0.88 -8.79 12.06
C LEU A 81 0.73 -10.04 12.93
N SER A 82 1.84 -10.75 13.17
CA SER A 82 1.90 -11.95 14.00
C SER A 82 1.51 -11.64 15.45
N TYR A 83 2.07 -10.58 16.03
CA TYR A 83 1.71 -10.09 17.36
C TYR A 83 0.22 -9.75 17.44
N PHE A 84 -0.30 -8.96 16.48
CA PHE A 84 -1.71 -8.57 16.45
C PHE A 84 -2.65 -9.78 16.39
N LEU A 85 -2.34 -10.76 15.52
CA LEU A 85 -3.12 -11.99 15.38
C LEU A 85 -3.06 -12.89 16.62
N PHE A 86 -1.92 -12.92 17.30
CA PHE A 86 -1.75 -13.66 18.54
C PHE A 86 -2.50 -13.00 19.70
N ILE A 87 -2.25 -11.71 19.95
CA ILE A 87 -2.73 -10.99 21.14
C ILE A 87 -4.25 -10.82 21.16
N ARG A 88 -4.89 -10.71 19.98
CA ARG A 88 -6.35 -10.60 19.88
C ARG A 88 -7.09 -11.83 20.41
N LYS A 89 -6.47 -13.02 20.35
CA LYS A 89 -7.06 -14.28 20.82
C LYS A 89 -6.88 -14.50 22.32
N LYS A 90 -6.03 -13.71 22.98
CA LYS A 90 -5.71 -13.88 24.41
C LYS A 90 -6.70 -13.12 25.30
N ALA A 91 -7.15 -13.77 26.36
CA ALA A 91 -8.01 -13.20 27.41
C ALA A 91 -7.19 -12.35 28.40
N LEU A 92 -6.44 -11.37 27.89
CA LEU A 92 -5.67 -10.43 28.69
C LEU A 92 -6.43 -9.09 28.81
N LYS A 93 -6.25 -8.40 29.94
CA LYS A 93 -6.72 -7.01 30.09
C LYS A 93 -6.07 -6.13 29.01
N MET A 94 -6.80 -5.14 28.52
CA MET A 94 -6.35 -4.26 27.43
C MET A 94 -4.98 -3.62 27.71
N ILE A 95 -4.74 -3.20 28.96
CA ILE A 95 -3.46 -2.60 29.36
C ILE A 95 -2.27 -3.54 29.13
N TYR A 96 -2.39 -4.83 29.44
CA TYR A 96 -1.32 -5.79 29.22
C TYR A 96 -1.08 -6.03 27.72
N LYS A 97 -2.14 -6.02 26.91
CA LYS A 97 -1.98 -6.11 25.45
C LYS A 97 -1.15 -4.93 24.95
N VAL A 98 -1.51 -3.71 25.33
CA VAL A 98 -0.78 -2.48 24.97
C VAL A 98 0.69 -2.54 25.42
N LEU A 99 0.96 -2.90 26.68
CA LEU A 99 2.33 -2.99 27.20
C LEU A 99 3.18 -4.02 26.44
N ILE A 100 2.63 -5.21 26.15
CA ILE A 100 3.33 -6.21 25.34
C ILE A 100 3.57 -5.67 23.93
N GLY A 101 2.61 -4.95 23.34
CA GLY A 101 2.77 -4.33 22.03
C GLY A 101 3.91 -3.32 22.01
N ILE A 102 3.99 -2.45 23.03
CA ILE A 102 5.09 -1.50 23.19
C ILE A 102 6.43 -2.22 23.33
N ALA A 103 6.50 -3.30 24.14
CA ALA A 103 7.72 -4.09 24.28
C ALA A 103 8.15 -4.73 22.95
N VAL A 104 7.21 -5.30 22.20
CA VAL A 104 7.45 -5.87 20.85
C VAL A 104 7.91 -4.78 19.88
N PHE A 105 7.37 -3.56 19.97
CA PHE A 105 7.81 -2.42 19.16
C PHE A 105 9.29 -2.11 19.37
N PHE A 106 9.68 -1.87 20.62
CA PHE A 106 11.06 -1.50 20.93
C PHE A 106 12.03 -2.63 20.63
N MET A 107 11.66 -3.88 20.95
CA MET A 107 12.49 -5.05 20.62
C MET A 107 12.66 -5.19 19.09
N GLY A 108 11.57 -5.08 18.33
CA GLY A 108 11.61 -5.14 16.86
C GLY A 108 12.47 -4.04 16.26
N ALA A 109 12.28 -2.79 16.69
CA ALA A 109 13.08 -1.65 16.22
C ALA A 109 14.57 -1.82 16.54
N PHE A 110 14.91 -2.30 17.75
CA PHE A 110 16.28 -2.58 18.14
C PHE A 110 16.94 -3.65 17.26
N LEU A 111 16.23 -4.78 17.04
CA LEU A 111 16.73 -5.87 16.18
C LEU A 111 16.91 -5.42 14.73
N ILE A 112 16.03 -4.55 14.22
CA ILE A 112 16.15 -3.96 12.88
C ILE A 112 17.39 -3.08 12.79
N GLY A 113 17.66 -2.24 13.80
CA GLY A 113 18.87 -1.41 13.83
C GLY A 113 20.15 -2.25 13.81
N ILE A 114 20.19 -3.35 14.58
CA ILE A 114 21.31 -4.30 14.53
C ILE A 114 21.41 -4.94 13.14
N ALA A 115 20.29 -5.42 12.57
CA ALA A 115 20.29 -6.05 11.26
C ALA A 115 20.77 -5.10 10.16
N GLN A 116 20.39 -3.82 10.20
CA GLN A 116 20.84 -2.80 9.26
C GLN A 116 22.36 -2.61 9.33
N LEU A 117 22.94 -2.61 10.54
CA LEU A 117 24.39 -2.52 10.72
C LEU A 117 25.11 -3.77 10.19
N LEU A 118 24.62 -4.96 10.54
CA LEU A 118 25.25 -6.23 10.16
C LEU A 118 25.14 -6.54 8.67
N LEU A 119 24.05 -6.09 8.02
CA LEU A 119 23.74 -6.37 6.63
C LEU A 119 23.99 -5.17 5.70
N ALA A 120 24.64 -4.10 6.18
CA ALA A 120 24.82 -2.86 5.43
C ALA A 120 25.42 -3.07 4.02
N ASN A 121 26.35 -4.03 3.90
CA ASN A 121 27.04 -4.36 2.66
C ASN A 121 26.34 -5.42 1.81
N VAL A 122 25.18 -5.92 2.22
CA VAL A 122 24.42 -6.91 1.45
C VAL A 122 23.70 -6.22 0.31
N PHE A 123 24.03 -6.59 -0.91
CA PHE A 123 23.34 -6.12 -2.10
C PHE A 123 21.98 -6.80 -2.23
N ILE A 124 20.92 -5.99 -2.35
CA ILE A 124 19.55 -6.45 -2.58
C ILE A 124 19.03 -5.72 -3.82
N SER A 125 18.56 -6.48 -4.82
CA SER A 125 17.99 -5.89 -6.04
C SER A 125 16.66 -5.20 -5.76
N SER A 126 16.37 -4.12 -6.48
CA SER A 126 15.12 -3.36 -6.34
C SER A 126 13.90 -4.23 -6.66
N TRP A 127 14.01 -5.09 -7.67
CA TRP A 127 12.96 -6.06 -8.02
C TRP A 127 12.63 -7.01 -6.86
N TYR A 128 13.64 -7.57 -6.18
CA TYR A 128 13.41 -8.45 -5.04
C TYR A 128 12.77 -7.70 -3.86
N ALA A 129 13.28 -6.52 -3.54
CA ALA A 129 12.68 -5.66 -2.50
C ALA A 129 11.22 -5.31 -2.83
N ALA A 130 10.92 -5.01 -4.10
CA ALA A 130 9.58 -4.69 -4.59
C ALA A 130 8.60 -5.84 -4.38
N ILE A 131 9.00 -7.06 -4.74
CA ILE A 131 8.17 -8.26 -4.60
C ILE A 131 7.91 -8.54 -3.12
N VAL A 132 8.95 -8.56 -2.29
CA VAL A 132 8.80 -8.82 -0.85
C VAL A 132 7.87 -7.80 -0.20
N ALA A 133 8.07 -6.50 -0.47
CA ALA A 133 7.23 -5.45 0.07
C ALA A 133 5.76 -5.61 -0.34
N LYS A 134 5.49 -5.88 -1.62
CA LYS A 134 4.14 -6.05 -2.14
C LYS A 134 3.46 -7.31 -1.59
N ILE A 135 4.17 -8.43 -1.49
CA ILE A 135 3.65 -9.66 -0.88
C ILE A 135 3.29 -9.42 0.60
N VAL A 136 4.18 -8.78 1.36
CA VAL A 136 3.91 -8.47 2.77
C VAL A 136 2.72 -7.52 2.91
N ALA A 137 2.61 -6.49 2.07
CA ALA A 137 1.46 -5.60 2.05
C ALA A 137 0.16 -6.38 1.76
N LEU A 138 0.16 -7.28 0.76
CA LEU A 138 -0.99 -8.12 0.45
C LEU A 138 -1.40 -9.03 1.61
N LEU A 139 -0.43 -9.62 2.33
CA LEU A 139 -0.70 -10.40 3.53
C LEU A 139 -1.31 -9.56 4.65
N LEU A 140 -0.78 -8.35 4.87
CA LEU A 140 -1.26 -7.42 5.89
C LEU A 140 -2.70 -6.97 5.60
N TYR A 141 -2.94 -6.40 4.42
CA TYR A 141 -4.27 -5.92 4.04
C TYR A 141 -5.26 -7.07 3.81
N GLY A 142 -4.81 -8.23 3.33
CA GLY A 142 -5.63 -9.43 3.21
C GLY A 142 -6.06 -9.95 4.58
N THR A 143 -5.18 -9.85 5.58
CA THR A 143 -5.55 -10.15 6.96
C THR A 143 -6.58 -9.15 7.48
N PHE A 144 -6.36 -7.84 7.32
CA PHE A 144 -7.34 -6.84 7.74
C PHE A 144 -8.69 -7.02 7.05
N PHE A 145 -8.69 -7.36 5.76
CA PHE A 145 -9.88 -7.70 5.01
C PHE A 145 -10.61 -8.90 5.61
N SER A 146 -9.88 -9.96 5.99
CA SER A 146 -10.47 -11.15 6.61
C SER A 146 -11.13 -10.87 7.96
N LEU A 147 -10.66 -9.84 8.67
CA LEU A 147 -11.12 -9.45 10.00
C LEU A 147 -12.19 -8.35 9.98
N ALA A 148 -12.27 -7.58 8.90
CA ALA A 148 -13.23 -6.51 8.74
C ALA A 148 -14.66 -7.05 8.67
N ARG A 149 -15.52 -6.57 9.59
CA ARG A 149 -16.95 -6.89 9.61
C ARG A 149 -17.80 -5.91 8.82
N ASN A 150 -17.38 -4.64 8.75
CA ASN A 150 -18.09 -3.59 8.03
C ASN A 150 -17.88 -3.76 6.51
N GLN A 151 -18.97 -3.78 5.75
CA GLN A 151 -18.94 -3.97 4.29
C GLN A 151 -18.19 -2.86 3.55
N TRP A 152 -18.29 -1.60 3.99
CA TRP A 152 -17.62 -0.47 3.35
C TRP A 152 -16.10 -0.56 3.55
N ILE A 153 -15.66 -0.87 4.77
CA ILE A 153 -14.24 -1.10 5.06
C ILE A 153 -13.70 -2.25 4.19
N ARG A 154 -14.50 -3.32 3.99
CA ARG A 154 -14.11 -4.42 3.11
C ARG A 154 -13.96 -3.98 1.65
N TYR A 155 -14.87 -3.17 1.12
CA TYR A 155 -14.73 -2.62 -0.25
C TYR A 155 -13.49 -1.73 -0.39
N PHE A 156 -13.21 -0.86 0.58
CA PHE A 156 -12.00 -0.03 0.53
C PHE A 156 -10.71 -0.85 0.64
N LEU A 157 -10.71 -1.90 1.45
CA LEU A 157 -9.59 -2.86 1.50
C LEU A 157 -9.43 -3.65 0.20
N ILE A 158 -10.51 -3.93 -0.54
CA ILE A 158 -10.43 -4.52 -1.88
C ILE A 158 -9.71 -3.59 -2.85
N LEU A 159 -9.93 -2.27 -2.80
CA LEU A 159 -9.23 -1.32 -3.65
C LEU A 159 -7.71 -1.33 -3.36
N ILE A 160 -7.33 -1.35 -2.07
CA ILE A 160 -5.92 -1.45 -1.65
C ILE A 160 -5.30 -2.77 -2.09
N LEU A 161 -6.03 -3.89 -1.95
CA LEU A 161 -5.56 -5.19 -2.43
C LEU A 161 -5.42 -5.23 -3.95
N ALA A 162 -6.35 -4.61 -4.70
CA ALA A 162 -6.29 -4.50 -6.15
C ALA A 162 -5.02 -3.75 -6.60
N CYS A 163 -4.68 -2.65 -5.92
CA CYS A 163 -3.42 -1.94 -6.14
C CYS A 163 -2.20 -2.86 -5.95
N GLY A 164 -2.15 -3.54 -4.80
CA GLY A 164 -1.04 -4.43 -4.48
C GLY A 164 -0.87 -5.57 -5.51
N ILE A 165 -1.98 -6.15 -5.99
CA ILE A 165 -1.96 -7.20 -7.01
C ILE A 165 -1.56 -6.62 -8.37
N GLY A 166 -2.18 -5.53 -8.83
CA GLY A 166 -1.90 -4.92 -10.14
C GLY A 166 -0.44 -4.49 -10.30
N ASN A 167 0.11 -3.82 -9.27
CA ASN A 167 1.52 -3.42 -9.25
C ASN A 167 2.47 -4.60 -9.04
N LEU A 168 2.06 -5.67 -8.35
CA LEU A 168 2.86 -6.90 -8.25
C LEU A 168 2.94 -7.63 -9.59
N LEU A 169 1.81 -7.77 -10.30
CA LEU A 169 1.76 -8.42 -11.61
C LEU A 169 2.67 -7.75 -12.64
N SER A 170 2.83 -6.42 -12.54
CA SER A 170 3.70 -5.63 -13.43
C SER A 170 5.17 -6.07 -13.38
N LEU A 171 5.59 -6.74 -12.30
CA LEU A 171 6.94 -7.27 -12.14
C LEU A 171 7.17 -8.62 -12.85
N PHE A 172 6.15 -9.19 -13.49
CA PHE A 172 6.18 -10.51 -14.11
C PHE A 172 5.95 -10.50 -15.63
N TYR A 173 5.82 -9.33 -16.25
CA TYR A 173 5.76 -9.17 -17.71
C TYR A 173 6.60 -7.97 -18.16
N PRO A 174 7.16 -7.96 -19.40
CA PRO A 174 7.98 -6.86 -19.88
C PRO A 174 7.27 -5.50 -19.76
N PRO A 175 7.94 -4.45 -19.25
CA PRO A 175 9.39 -4.34 -19.00
C PRO A 175 9.88 -4.87 -17.64
N PHE A 176 9.05 -5.58 -16.88
CA PHE A 176 9.32 -6.10 -15.52
C PHE A 176 9.41 -5.02 -14.44
N ASN A 177 8.70 -3.91 -14.66
CA ASN A 177 8.61 -2.74 -13.80
C ASN A 177 7.16 -2.35 -13.59
N VAL A 178 6.91 -1.52 -12.57
CA VAL A 178 5.59 -0.88 -12.44
C VAL A 178 5.44 0.14 -13.57
N ILE A 179 4.38 0.02 -14.35
CA ILE A 179 4.09 0.92 -15.48
C ILE A 179 3.18 2.03 -14.99
N ASP A 180 3.68 3.26 -15.02
CA ASP A 180 2.94 4.47 -14.66
C ASP A 180 2.73 5.31 -15.92
N PHE A 181 1.53 5.89 -16.06
CA PHE A 181 1.16 6.55 -17.32
C PHE A 181 0.21 7.73 -17.18
N ILE A 182 -0.30 8.04 -15.98
CA ILE A 182 -1.20 9.16 -15.73
C ILE A 182 -0.41 10.27 -15.06
N ASN A 183 -0.35 11.44 -15.70
CA ASN A 183 0.30 12.63 -15.17
C ASN A 183 -0.72 13.76 -15.02
N VAL A 184 -0.75 14.39 -13.84
CA VAL A 184 -1.62 15.53 -13.55
C VAL A 184 -0.76 16.74 -13.23
N LYS A 185 -0.84 17.76 -14.08
CA LYS A 185 -0.03 18.98 -13.91
C LYS A 185 -0.30 19.64 -12.56
N GLY A 186 0.76 19.91 -11.79
CA GLY A 186 0.64 20.50 -10.46
C GLY A 186 0.45 19.50 -9.31
N SER A 187 0.20 18.22 -9.60
CA SER A 187 -0.04 17.22 -8.54
C SER A 187 1.23 16.92 -7.75
N TYR A 188 2.39 16.96 -8.40
CA TYR A 188 3.66 16.74 -7.72
C TYR A 188 4.00 17.89 -6.76
N GLU A 189 3.79 19.13 -7.17
CA GLU A 189 4.08 20.30 -6.35
C GLU A 189 3.13 20.41 -5.15
N LEU A 190 1.84 20.14 -5.36
CA LEU A 190 0.81 20.29 -4.32
C LEU A 190 0.76 19.09 -3.36
N LEU A 191 0.85 17.88 -3.91
CA LEU A 191 0.55 16.64 -3.19
C LEU A 191 1.70 15.62 -3.22
N ARG A 192 2.83 15.94 -3.88
CA ARG A 192 3.94 15.00 -4.12
C ARG A 192 3.46 13.71 -4.80
N ILE A 193 2.45 13.84 -5.67
CA ILE A 193 1.94 12.75 -6.51
C ILE A 193 2.66 12.86 -7.85
N GLY A 194 3.55 11.89 -8.12
CA GLY A 194 4.23 11.76 -9.41
C GLY A 194 3.31 11.18 -10.48
N VAL A 195 3.90 10.62 -11.54
CA VAL A 195 3.14 9.83 -12.52
C VAL A 195 2.63 8.57 -11.82
N PHE A 196 1.38 8.18 -12.09
CA PHE A 196 0.72 7.06 -11.42
C PHE A 196 -0.08 6.20 -12.41
N ASN A 197 -0.62 5.09 -11.93
CA ASN A 197 -1.53 4.24 -12.69
C ASN A 197 -2.89 4.04 -11.98
N PHE A 198 -3.81 3.27 -12.56
CA PHE A 198 -5.13 3.05 -11.95
C PHE A 198 -5.08 2.20 -10.67
N ALA A 199 -4.10 1.32 -10.51
CA ALA A 199 -3.83 0.64 -9.25
C ALA A 199 -3.49 1.65 -8.13
N ASP A 200 -2.62 2.63 -8.37
CA ASP A 200 -2.29 3.66 -7.37
C ASP A 200 -3.50 4.52 -6.99
N LEU A 201 -4.30 4.93 -7.97
CA LEU A 201 -5.56 5.65 -7.72
C LEU A 201 -6.52 4.81 -6.85
N SER A 202 -6.58 3.50 -7.08
CA SER A 202 -7.39 2.58 -6.26
C SER A 202 -6.89 2.53 -4.82
N PHE A 203 -5.58 2.55 -4.60
CA PHE A 203 -4.99 2.61 -3.26
C PHE A 203 -5.42 3.89 -2.53
N ASP A 204 -5.27 5.05 -3.16
CA ASP A 204 -5.62 6.35 -2.56
C ASP A 204 -7.10 6.42 -2.18
N ILE A 205 -7.99 6.01 -3.09
CA ILE A 205 -9.44 5.93 -2.82
C ILE A 205 -9.72 4.96 -1.66
N GLY A 206 -9.04 3.81 -1.63
CA GLY A 206 -9.15 2.84 -0.55
C GLY A 206 -8.73 3.40 0.80
N VAL A 207 -7.58 4.08 0.87
CA VAL A 207 -7.07 4.69 2.11
C VAL A 207 -8.02 5.80 2.60
N ILE A 208 -8.42 6.72 1.71
CA ILE A 208 -9.36 7.80 2.03
C ILE A 208 -10.69 7.22 2.53
N GLY A 209 -11.20 6.18 1.88
CA GLY A 209 -12.43 5.51 2.25
C GLY A 209 -12.38 4.83 3.63
N ILE A 210 -11.25 4.22 3.98
CA ILE A 210 -11.03 3.67 5.34
C ILE A 210 -11.06 4.80 6.37
N ILE A 211 -10.33 5.90 6.13
CA ILE A 211 -10.28 7.05 7.04
C ILE A 211 -11.68 7.64 7.25
N ALA A 212 -12.40 7.90 6.15
CA ALA A 212 -13.76 8.43 6.20
C ALA A 212 -14.73 7.48 6.94
N SER A 213 -14.61 6.17 6.72
CA SER A 213 -15.42 5.16 7.43
C SER A 213 -15.17 5.19 8.93
N TRP A 214 -13.90 5.32 9.35
CA TRP A 214 -13.53 5.41 10.75
C TRP A 214 -14.06 6.69 11.41
N ILE A 215 -13.92 7.84 10.75
CA ILE A 215 -14.45 9.13 11.24
C ILE A 215 -15.97 9.04 11.41
N SER A 216 -16.68 8.50 10.41
CA SER A 216 -18.13 8.30 10.48
C SER A 216 -18.53 7.44 11.70
N MET A 217 -17.82 6.32 11.92
CA MET A 217 -18.06 5.46 13.10
C MET A 217 -17.83 6.18 14.43
N LEU A 218 -16.82 7.03 14.52
CA LEU A 218 -16.55 7.83 15.73
C LEU A 218 -17.66 8.84 15.99
N ILE A 219 -18.09 9.59 14.95
CA ILE A 219 -19.18 10.57 15.05
C ILE A 219 -20.48 9.89 15.52
N HIS A 220 -20.82 8.73 14.94
CA HIS A 220 -22.00 7.97 15.35
C HIS A 220 -21.91 7.50 16.80
N LYS A 221 -20.74 7.05 17.25
CA LYS A 221 -20.53 6.62 18.64
C LYS A 221 -20.68 7.78 19.63
N VAL A 222 -20.10 8.94 19.33
CA VAL A 222 -20.20 10.15 20.18
C VAL A 222 -21.65 10.61 20.27
N ARG A 223 -22.36 10.68 19.14
CA ARG A 223 -23.79 11.05 19.11
C ARG A 223 -24.65 10.09 19.93
N TYR A 224 -24.40 8.78 19.84
CA TYR A 224 -25.13 7.79 20.61
C TYR A 224 -24.93 7.96 22.11
N THR A 225 -23.69 8.16 22.58
CA THR A 225 -23.40 8.39 24.01
C THR A 225 -24.07 9.67 24.53
N TYR A 226 -24.05 10.75 23.75
CA TYR A 226 -24.65 12.03 24.14
C TYR A 226 -26.19 11.96 24.28
N VAL A 227 -26.86 11.20 23.41
CA VAL A 227 -28.32 11.01 23.50
C VAL A 227 -28.72 10.13 24.68
N GLN A 228 -27.86 9.22 25.14
CA GLN A 228 -28.15 8.36 26.30
C GLN A 228 -27.87 9.05 27.64
N SER A 229 -27.13 10.17 27.65
CA SER A 229 -26.80 10.93 28.86
C SER A 229 -27.73 12.11 29.15
N ASN A 230 -28.62 12.47 28.21
CA ASN A 230 -29.61 13.54 28.35
C ASN A 230 -31.02 12.97 28.25
#